data_AF-A0A7C6FBN2-F1
#
_entry.id   AF-A0A7C6FBN2-F1
#
_cell.length_a   1.000
_cell.length_b   1.000
_cell.length_c   1.000
_cell.angle_alpha   90.00
_cell.angle_beta   90.00
_cell.angle_gamma   90.00
#
_symmetry.space_group_name_H-M   'P 1'
#
loop_
_entity.id
_entity.type
_entity.pdbx_description
1 polymer ?
#
loop_
_entity_poly.entity_id
_entity_poly.type
_entity_poly.pdbx_seq_one_letter_code
_entity_poly.pdbx_strand_id
1 'polypeptide(L)' 'MKKSTGTFNPNDFDSITTIAEIAPQFKELYAIDFKKISLEKTLLPLNYEIISSDYIDFEFSSIEEYFALEVDKV' A
#
# COMPACT_ATOMS: atom_id res chain seq x y z
N MET A 1 -39.16 0.70 0.29
CA MET A 1 -37.89 0.08 0.73
C MET A 1 -37.36 -0.81 -0.39
N LYS A 2 -36.41 -0.34 -1.20
CA LYS A 2 -35.73 -1.18 -2.19
C LYS A 2 -34.48 -1.75 -1.52
N LYS A 3 -34.48 -3.07 -1.29
CA LYS A 3 -33.28 -3.83 -0.95
C LYS A 3 -32.37 -3.78 -2.18
N SER A 4 -31.23 -3.10 -2.08
CA SER A 4 -30.18 -3.21 -3.08
C SER A 4 -29.62 -4.62 -3.01
N THR A 5 -30.06 -5.48 -3.92
CA THR A 5 -29.36 -6.74 -4.24
C THR A 5 -28.10 -6.35 -4.99
N GLY A 6 -27.01 -6.10 -4.27
CA GLY A 6 -25.69 -6.06 -4.87
C GLY A 6 -25.41 -7.43 -5.46
N THR A 7 -25.49 -7.54 -6.78
CA THR A 7 -25.08 -8.72 -7.54
C THR A 7 -23.62 -9.01 -7.16
N PHE A 8 -23.34 -10.22 -6.64
CA PHE A 8 -21.96 -10.67 -6.46
C PHE A 8 -21.25 -10.58 -7.82
N ASN A 9 -20.30 -9.67 -7.94
CA ASN A 9 -19.50 -9.48 -9.14
C ASN A 9 -18.20 -10.25 -8.94
N PRO A 10 -17.95 -11.37 -9.64
CA PRO A 10 -16.71 -12.12 -9.52
C PRO A 10 -15.48 -11.34 -10.02
N ASN A 11 -15.69 -10.16 -10.62
CA ASN A 11 -14.62 -9.21 -10.98
C ASN A 11 -14.36 -8.15 -9.88
N ASP A 12 -15.17 -8.09 -8.82
CA ASP A 12 -14.80 -7.41 -7.55
C ASP A 12 -13.86 -8.32 -6.74
N PHE A 13 -12.93 -8.99 -7.44
CA PHE A 13 -11.75 -9.57 -6.81
C PHE A 13 -10.98 -8.39 -6.24
N ASP A 14 -10.77 -8.37 -4.92
CA ASP A 14 -10.10 -7.31 -4.17
C ASP A 14 -9.05 -6.62 -5.04
N SER A 15 -9.31 -5.37 -5.43
CA SER A 15 -8.36 -4.59 -6.20
C SER A 15 -7.09 -4.50 -5.38
N ILE A 16 -6.07 -5.27 -5.79
CA ILE A 16 -4.75 -5.25 -5.19
C ILE A 16 -4.28 -3.80 -5.26
N THR A 17 -4.11 -3.18 -4.09
CA THR A 17 -3.62 -1.81 -3.99
C THR A 17 -2.11 -1.85 -3.92
N THR A 18 -1.45 -0.97 -4.65
CA THR A 18 0.02 -0.88 -4.66
C THR A 18 0.52 0.39 -3.98
N ILE A 19 1.79 0.40 -3.58
CA ILE A 19 2.44 1.61 -3.08
C ILE A 19 2.38 2.74 -4.12
N ALA A 20 2.48 2.42 -5.41
CA ALA A 20 2.35 3.41 -6.49
C ALA A 20 1.01 4.19 -6.44
N GLU A 21 -0.08 3.52 -6.03
CA GLU A 21 -1.42 4.11 -5.98
C GLU A 21 -1.65 4.95 -4.73
N ILE A 22 -1.02 4.59 -3.61
CA ILE A 22 -1.19 5.29 -2.33
C ILE A 22 -0.14 6.38 -2.11
N ALA A 23 1.09 6.22 -2.60
CA ALA A 23 2.19 7.15 -2.35
C ALA A 23 1.89 8.60 -2.75
N PRO A 24 1.23 8.90 -3.89
CA PRO A 24 0.88 10.27 -4.27
C PRO A 24 -0.02 11.01 -3.26
N GLN A 25 -0.76 10.26 -2.41
CA GLN A 25 -1.62 10.81 -1.38
C GLN A 25 -0.82 11.25 -0.14
N PHE A 26 0.39 10.70 0.05
CA PHE A 26 1.24 10.90 1.22
C PHE A 26 2.59 11.47 0.80
N LYS A 27 2.65 12.78 0.57
CA LYS A 27 3.87 13.47 0.11
C LYS A 27 5.08 13.27 1.02
N GLU A 28 4.84 12.99 2.31
CA GLU A 28 5.90 12.72 3.28
C GLU A 28 6.71 11.46 2.96
N LEU A 29 6.11 10.46 2.29
CA LEU A 29 6.81 9.23 1.90
C LEU A 29 7.98 9.52 0.93
N TYR A 30 7.86 10.54 0.09
CA TYR A 30 8.93 10.94 -0.85
C TYR A 30 10.11 11.67 -0.17
N ALA A 31 9.97 12.07 1.09
CA ALA A 31 11.01 12.77 1.85
C ALA A 31 11.75 11.85 2.83
N ILE A 32 11.32 10.59 2.96
CA ILE A 32 11.87 9.63 3.91
C ILE A 32 12.99 8.82 3.25
N ASP A 33 14.08 8.61 3.98
CA ASP A 33 15.14 7.68 3.62
C ASP A 33 14.83 6.30 4.20
N PHE A 34 14.30 5.41 3.37
CA PHE A 34 13.84 4.09 3.80
C PHE A 34 14.98 3.11 4.13
N LYS A 35 16.25 3.46 3.89
CA LYS A 35 17.39 2.71 4.44
C LYS A 35 17.59 2.98 5.93
N LYS A 36 16.95 4.02 6.47
CA LYS A 36 17.04 4.43 7.87
C LYS A 36 15.72 4.25 8.62
N ILE A 37 14.60 4.40 7.94
CA ILE A 37 13.26 4.31 8.51
C ILE A 37 12.52 3.18 7.81
N SER A 38 11.93 2.27 8.57
CA SER A 38 11.20 1.13 8.02
C SER A 38 9.96 1.58 7.27
N LEU A 39 9.77 1.08 6.04
CA LEU A 39 8.61 1.42 5.21
C LEU A 39 7.32 0.91 5.85
N GLU A 40 7.33 -0.34 6.32
CA GLU A 40 6.21 -0.97 7.03
C GLU A 40 5.75 -0.11 8.23
N LYS A 41 6.69 0.33 9.08
CA LYS A 41 6.36 1.19 10.24
C LYS A 41 5.84 2.56 9.84
N THR A 42 6.18 3.03 8.65
CA THR A 42 5.71 4.33 8.12
C THR A 42 4.30 4.20 7.54
N LEU A 43 3.96 3.05 6.96
CA LEU A 43 2.64 2.79 6.38
C LEU A 43 1.58 2.46 7.43
N LEU A 44 1.93 1.82 8.55
CA LEU A 44 0.99 1.46 9.61
C LEU A 44 0.16 2.66 10.15
N PRO A 45 0.76 3.83 10.49
CA PRO A 45 0.00 5.02 10.88
C PRO A 45 -0.91 5.58 9.77
N LEU A 46 -0.63 5.26 8.51
CA LEU A 46 -1.44 5.63 7.36
C LEU A 46 -2.60 4.64 7.10
N ASN A 47 -2.73 3.61 7.96
CA ASN A 47 -3.66 2.49 7.83
C ASN A 47 -3.37 1.62 6.61
N TYR A 48 -2.09 1.42 6.29
CA TYR A 48 -1.66 0.48 5.26
C TYR A 48 -0.63 -0.50 5.81
N GLU A 49 -0.68 -1.73 5.35
CA GLU A 49 0.32 -2.76 5.61
C GLU A 49 0.85 -3.35 4.32
N ILE A 50 2.12 -3.78 4.31
CA ILE A 50 2.74 -4.40 3.14
C ILE A 50 2.38 -5.88 3.15
N ILE A 51 1.78 -6.37 2.06
CA ILE A 51 1.39 -7.77 1.89
C ILE A 51 2.30 -8.53 0.90
N SER A 52 3.11 -7.78 0.14
CA SER A 52 4.15 -8.33 -0.73
C SER A 52 5.17 -9.18 0.04
N SER A 53 5.25 -10.48 -0.29
CA SER A 53 6.19 -11.42 0.35
C SER A 53 7.66 -11.18 0.01
N ASP A 54 7.92 -10.45 -1.07
CA ASP A 54 9.24 -10.05 -1.56
C ASP A 54 9.74 -8.75 -0.94
N TYR A 55 8.96 -8.13 -0.04
CA TYR A 55 9.39 -6.95 0.72
C TYR A 55 10.59 -7.28 1.62
N ILE A 56 11.65 -6.47 1.50
CA ILE A 56 12.82 -6.49 2.38
C ILE A 56 12.95 -5.11 3.02
N ASP A 57 12.91 -5.08 4.35
CA ASP A 57 13.06 -3.82 5.09
C ASP A 57 14.46 -3.22 4.87
N PHE A 58 14.51 -1.90 4.78
CA PHE A 58 15.72 -1.10 4.54
C PHE A 58 16.49 -1.37 3.23
N GLU A 59 15.90 -2.06 2.26
CA GLU A 59 16.57 -2.37 0.99
C GLU A 59 16.83 -1.13 0.13
N PHE A 60 15.77 -0.33 -0.07
CA PHE A 60 15.79 0.86 -0.90
C PHE A 60 15.66 2.13 -0.07
N SER A 61 16.18 3.24 -0.58
CA SER A 61 16.11 4.54 0.11
C SER A 61 14.86 5.34 -0.26
N SER A 62 14.29 5.09 -1.44
CA SER A 62 13.24 5.91 -2.05
C SER A 62 11.94 5.12 -2.18
N ILE A 63 10.79 5.78 -1.97
CA ILE A 63 9.47 5.14 -2.05
C ILE A 63 9.19 4.58 -3.45
N GLU A 64 9.75 5.21 -4.48
CA GLU A 64 9.59 4.84 -5.89
C GLU A 64 10.12 3.44 -6.20
N GLU A 65 11.16 2.99 -5.50
CA GLU A 65 11.71 1.63 -5.66
C GLU A 65 10.77 0.56 -5.09
N TYR A 66 9.84 0.95 -4.21
CA TYR A 66 8.84 0.07 -3.62
C TYR A 66 7.47 0.13 -4.33
N PHE A 67 7.32 0.85 -5.43
CA PHE A 67 6.04 1.05 -6.12
C PHE A 67 5.35 -0.24 -6.59
N ALA A 68 6.11 -1.28 -6.85
CA ALA A 68 5.59 -2.59 -7.25
C ALA A 68 5.05 -3.40 -6.06
N LEU A 69 5.31 -2.99 -4.82
CA LEU A 69 4.83 -3.72 -3.66
C LEU A 69 3.34 -3.51 -3.46
N GLU A 70 2.69 -4.61 -3.10
CA GLU A 70 1.28 -4.70 -2.77
C GLU A 70 1.09 -4.35 -1.30
N VAL A 71 0.04 -3.57 -1.04
CA VAL A 71 -0.38 -3.14 0.28
C VAL A 71 -1.86 -3.43 0.49
N ASP A 72 -2.23 -3.69 1.74
CA ASP A 72 -3.63 -3.75 2.16
C ASP A 72 -3.95 -2.63 3.13
N LYS A 73 -5.23 -2.30 3.24
CA LYS A 73 -5.74 -1.27 4.14
C LYS A 73 -6.18 -1.90 5.45
N VAL A 74 -5.62 -1.41 6.57
CA VAL A 74 -5.86 -1.92 7.93
C VAL A 74 -6.95 -1.13 8.67
#